data_AF-A0A933LWP2-F1
#
_entry.id   AF-A0A933LWP2-F1
#
_cell.length_a   1.000
_cell.length_b   1.000
_cell.length_c   1.000
_cell.angle_alpha   90.00
_cell.angle_beta   90.00
_cell.angle_gamma   90.00
#
_symmetry.space_group_name_H-M   'P 1'
#
loop_
_entity.id
_entity.type
_entity.pdbx_description
1 polymer ?
#
loop_
_entity_poly.entity_id
_entity_poly.type
_entity_poly.pdbx_seq_one_letter_code
_entity_poly.pdbx_strand_id
1 'polypeptide(L)'
;MFGKGTTFGALALLGLVAPGAAPCLADVLQTRDGEILAGRIVAATEAGVTIEVEGATAFVPAARIEPFSFYEARKRFLDPADGPARHALARFCQSEGLWDAARREYRESARLDPSLAPAVELRLAEIAFAHGQSLFEQGIAAHARGDHEAAARALARLVETYPDHPLAAPAQGALARSRRALSAADAPRSAPEADRGPAVARETERESRILRLIERAEEKISEGRSARTEAEAAASKGQVTLADRAFERTDSAFRQAVAALEEALGASRDLAQRGEFEKRVSAAREELAGVELARARLAAASGNWKSAYRRVRSALALDPGNPEAEDLRREVEGHYRPRSLKEWLNLQDRVEGG
;
A
#
# COMPACT_ATOMS: atom_id res chain seq x y z
N MET A 1 21.99 -31.41 21.78
CA MET A 1 23.28 -31.14 21.12
C MET A 1 23.36 -29.65 20.83
N PHE A 2 24.37 -29.00 21.44
CA PHE A 2 24.86 -27.63 21.30
C PHE A 2 23.87 -26.46 21.34
N GLY A 3 23.56 -26.01 22.56
CA GLY A 3 23.19 -24.62 22.84
C GLY A 3 24.46 -23.77 23.00
N LYS A 4 24.56 -22.66 22.27
CA LYS A 4 25.58 -21.63 22.48
C LYS A 4 24.96 -20.55 23.37
N GLY A 5 25.40 -20.49 24.62
CA GLY A 5 25.08 -19.40 25.54
C GLY A 5 25.94 -18.18 25.22
N THR A 6 25.30 -17.05 24.95
CA THR A 6 25.95 -15.76 24.79
C THR A 6 26.00 -15.09 26.16
N THR A 7 27.14 -15.20 26.83
CA THR A 7 27.45 -14.50 28.08
C THR A 7 27.64 -13.01 27.80
N PHE A 8 26.71 -12.18 28.28
CA PHE A 8 26.90 -10.73 28.42
C PHE A 8 27.79 -10.46 29.64
N GLY A 9 29.06 -10.11 29.40
CA GLY A 9 29.96 -9.61 30.43
C GLY A 9 29.70 -8.14 30.68
N ALA A 10 29.09 -7.82 31.83
CA ALA A 10 29.04 -6.45 32.35
C ALA A 10 30.42 -6.09 32.91
N LEU A 11 31.20 -5.31 32.17
CA LEU A 11 32.49 -4.78 32.62
C LEU A 11 32.22 -3.49 33.41
N ALA A 12 32.35 -3.55 34.73
CA ALA A 12 32.39 -2.38 35.59
C ALA A 12 33.85 -1.93 35.79
N LEU A 13 34.26 -0.87 35.11
CA LEU A 13 35.57 -0.23 35.28
C LEU A 13 35.41 1.05 36.12
N LEU A 14 35.89 0.99 37.37
CA LEU A 14 36.10 2.13 38.26
C LEU A 14 37.53 2.64 38.04
N GLY A 15 37.68 3.63 37.15
CA GLY A 15 38.96 4.29 36.86
C GLY A 15 39.11 5.61 37.61
N LEU A 16 40.28 5.83 38.23
CA LEU A 16 40.74 7.10 38.80
C LEU A 16 40.75 8.20 37.72
N VAL A 17 39.97 9.27 37.92
CA VAL A 17 39.95 10.44 37.02
C VAL A 17 41.01 11.44 37.46
N ALA A 18 41.97 11.74 36.58
CA ALA A 18 42.90 12.84 36.75
C ALA A 18 42.18 14.20 36.58
N PRO A 19 42.31 15.15 37.52
CA PRO A 19 41.66 16.45 37.41
C PRO A 19 42.44 17.37 36.45
N GLY A 20 41.83 17.79 35.34
CA GLY A 20 42.40 18.90 34.56
C GLY A 20 41.89 19.12 33.13
N ALA A 21 41.32 18.13 32.45
CA ALA A 21 40.75 18.32 31.12
C ALA A 21 39.24 18.58 31.22
N ALA A 22 38.78 19.72 30.70
CA ALA A 22 37.35 19.91 30.48
C ALA A 22 36.82 18.74 29.65
N PRO A 23 35.75 18.04 30.06
CA PRO A 23 35.24 16.90 29.33
C PRO A 23 34.84 17.38 27.93
N CYS A 24 35.62 17.01 26.93
CA CYS A 24 35.24 17.12 25.53
C CYS A 24 33.93 16.33 25.42
N LEU A 25 32.82 17.00 25.06
CA LEU A 25 31.56 16.30 24.85
C LEU A 25 31.82 15.25 23.76
N ALA A 26 31.74 13.97 24.12
CA ALA A 26 31.98 12.88 23.17
C ALA A 26 30.94 12.96 22.06
N ASP A 27 31.39 12.81 20.82
CA ASP A 27 30.48 12.61 19.69
C ASP A 27 29.83 11.23 19.84
N VAL A 28 28.56 11.16 19.43
CA VAL A 28 27.77 9.94 19.54
C VAL A 28 27.41 9.47 18.13
N LEU A 29 27.79 8.24 17.81
CA LEU A 29 27.44 7.59 16.55
C LEU A 29 26.57 6.36 16.85
N GLN A 30 25.30 6.40 16.45
CA GLN A 30 24.40 5.26 16.59
C GLN A 30 24.49 4.37 15.35
N THR A 31 24.57 3.06 15.56
CA THR A 31 24.52 2.05 14.50
C THR A 31 23.08 1.61 14.23
N ARG A 32 22.83 0.99 13.07
CA ARG A 32 21.52 0.42 12.72
C ARG A 32 21.09 -0.71 13.66
N ASP A 33 22.04 -1.38 14.29
CA ASP A 33 21.80 -2.44 15.27
C ASP A 33 21.47 -1.88 16.67
N GLY A 34 21.47 -0.55 16.83
CA GLY A 34 21.19 0.14 18.09
C GLY A 34 22.41 0.32 19.00
N GLU A 35 23.59 -0.18 18.62
CA GLU A 35 24.85 0.07 19.34
C GLU A 35 25.20 1.57 19.27
N ILE A 36 25.59 2.13 20.41
CA ILE A 36 25.99 3.53 20.55
C ILE A 36 27.50 3.58 20.73
N LEU A 37 28.20 4.18 19.77
CA LEU A 37 29.64 4.41 19.82
C LEU A 37 29.89 5.85 20.28
N ALA A 38 30.42 6.01 21.49
CA ALA A 38 30.82 7.30 22.03
C ALA A 38 32.33 7.51 21.81
N GLY A 39 32.70 8.57 21.10
CA GLY A 39 34.09 8.85 20.75
C GLY A 39 34.25 10.21 20.08
N ARG A 40 35.41 10.49 19.51
CA ARG A 40 35.61 11.70 18.69
C ARG A 40 35.50 11.31 17.22
N ILE A 41 34.56 11.90 16.49
CA ILE A 41 34.53 11.70 15.04
C ILE A 41 35.70 12.47 14.43
N VAL A 42 36.53 11.78 13.66
CA VAL A 42 37.75 12.34 13.04
C VAL A 42 37.52 12.66 11.57
N ALA A 43 36.70 11.87 10.88
CA ALA A 43 36.34 12.09 9.49
C ALA A 43 34.98 11.45 9.15
N ALA A 44 34.27 12.01 8.19
CA ALA A 44 33.06 11.44 7.62
C ALA A 44 33.06 11.59 6.10
N THR A 45 32.94 10.48 5.37
CA THR A 45 32.90 10.43 3.90
C THR A 45 31.60 9.75 3.46
N GLU A 46 31.40 9.57 2.15
CA GLU A 46 30.25 8.78 1.65
C GLU A 46 30.33 7.30 2.04
N ALA A 47 31.54 6.77 2.26
CA ALA A 47 31.75 5.37 2.59
C ALA A 47 31.50 5.05 4.08
N GLY A 48 31.60 6.04 4.97
CA GLY A 48 31.47 5.82 6.41
C GLY A 48 32.10 6.91 7.27
N VAL A 49 32.22 6.60 8.55
CA VAL A 49 32.72 7.51 9.60
C VAL A 49 33.92 6.88 10.30
N THR A 50 34.99 7.66 10.44
CA THR A 50 36.14 7.29 11.28
C THR A 50 35.95 7.93 12.65
N ILE A 51 35.90 7.11 13.69
CA ILE A 51 35.73 7.53 15.08
C ILE A 51 36.92 7.07 15.93
N GLU A 52 37.36 7.92 16.85
CA GLU A 52 38.39 7.60 17.84
C GLU A 52 37.72 7.29 19.19
N VAL A 53 37.92 6.07 19.69
CA VAL A 53 37.34 5.56 20.95
C VAL A 53 38.49 5.09 21.83
N GLU A 54 38.64 5.68 23.01
CA GLU A 54 39.70 5.34 23.98
C GLU A 54 41.13 5.37 23.38
N GLY A 55 41.38 6.26 22.42
CA GLY A 55 42.69 6.39 21.74
C GLY A 55 42.92 5.42 20.57
N ALA A 56 41.95 4.54 20.27
CA ALA A 56 41.96 3.69 19.08
C ALA A 56 41.04 4.26 17.98
N THR A 57 41.49 4.22 16.73
CA THR A 57 40.68 4.65 15.58
C THR A 57 39.96 3.47 14.94
N ALA A 58 38.66 3.65 14.66
CA ALA A 58 37.83 2.66 14.01
C ALA A 58 37.06 3.28 12.83
N PHE A 59 37.00 2.57 11.70
CA PHE A 59 36.16 2.95 10.57
C PHE A 59 34.84 2.19 10.62
N VAL A 60 33.73 2.92 10.64
CA VAL A 60 32.38 2.38 10.65
C VAL A 60 31.76 2.61 9.26
N PRO A 61 31.47 1.55 8.48
CA PRO A 61 30.85 1.68 7.16
C PRO A 61 29.47 2.36 7.24
N ALA A 62 29.15 3.22 6.28
CA ALA A 62 27.88 3.97 6.23
C ALA A 62 26.64 3.06 6.37
N ALA A 63 26.68 1.88 5.75
CA ALA A 63 25.59 0.90 5.82
C ALA A 63 25.30 0.36 7.23
N ARG A 64 26.25 0.50 8.18
CA ARG A 64 26.08 0.11 9.59
C ARG A 64 25.62 1.26 10.47
N ILE A 65 25.64 2.49 9.99
CA ILE A 65 25.32 3.68 10.78
C ILE A 65 23.82 3.99 10.62
N GLU A 66 23.18 4.37 11.71
CA GLU A 66 21.82 4.91 11.68
C GLU A 66 21.82 6.18 10.80
N PRO A 67 20.87 6.33 9.85
CA PRO A 67 20.93 7.38 8.84
C PRO A 67 21.06 8.81 9.39
N PHE A 68 20.35 9.15 10.47
CA PHE A 68 20.41 10.49 11.05
C PHE A 68 21.76 10.77 11.72
N SER A 69 22.31 9.80 12.44
CA SER A 69 23.66 9.86 13.01
C SER A 69 24.72 10.04 11.93
N PHE A 70 24.57 9.35 10.79
CA PHE A 70 25.48 9.52 9.66
C PHE A 70 25.33 10.90 9.00
N TYR A 71 24.11 11.43 8.89
CA TYR A 71 23.85 12.79 8.42
C TYR A 71 24.56 13.84 9.27
N GLU A 72 24.40 13.79 10.61
CA GLU A 72 25.03 14.75 11.53
C GLU A 72 26.57 14.66 11.47
N ALA A 73 27.11 13.44 11.40
CA ALA A 73 28.53 13.22 11.23
C ALA A 73 29.05 13.86 9.93
N ARG A 74 28.42 13.59 8.78
CA ARG A 74 28.84 14.17 7.48
C ARG A 74 28.73 15.68 7.46
N LYS A 75 27.64 16.24 8.00
CA LYS A 75 27.38 17.68 8.02
C LYS A 75 28.49 18.46 8.72
N ARG A 76 29.10 17.90 9.77
CA ARG A 76 30.19 18.54 10.54
C ARG A 76 31.47 18.75 9.73
N PHE A 77 31.77 17.86 8.79
CA PHE A 77 33.01 17.91 7.99
C PHE A 77 32.81 18.54 6.61
N LEU A 78 31.59 18.99 6.33
CA LEU A 78 31.24 19.61 5.07
C LEU A 78 31.60 21.09 5.08
N ASP A 79 32.24 21.60 4.02
CA ASP A 79 32.50 23.02 3.86
C ASP A 79 31.16 23.77 3.82
N PRO A 80 30.88 24.69 4.77
CA PRO A 80 29.59 25.36 4.84
C PRO A 80 29.24 26.16 3.58
N ALA A 81 30.22 26.53 2.75
CA ALA A 81 30.04 27.29 1.50
C ALA A 81 29.93 26.42 0.23
N ASP A 82 30.14 25.11 0.32
CA ASP A 82 30.10 24.21 -0.83
C ASP A 82 28.66 23.78 -1.15
N GLY A 83 28.03 24.49 -2.09
CA GLY A 83 26.68 24.20 -2.60
C GLY A 83 26.54 22.78 -3.15
N PRO A 84 27.38 22.33 -4.10
CA PRO A 84 27.37 20.96 -4.60
C PRO A 84 27.50 19.88 -3.51
N ALA A 85 28.39 20.05 -2.53
CA ALA A 85 28.51 19.09 -1.42
C ALA A 85 27.23 19.02 -0.58
N ARG A 86 26.60 20.17 -0.28
CA ARG A 86 25.29 20.18 0.41
C ARG A 86 24.19 19.52 -0.41
N HIS A 87 24.19 19.70 -1.72
CA HIS A 87 23.25 19.02 -2.60
C HIS A 87 23.41 17.49 -2.54
N ALA A 88 24.66 16.99 -2.50
CA ALA A 88 24.93 15.56 -2.31
C ALA A 88 24.47 15.04 -0.93
N LEU A 89 24.67 15.84 0.13
CA LEU A 89 24.15 15.52 1.47
C LEU A 89 22.62 15.48 1.49
N ALA A 90 21.96 16.40 0.79
CA ALA A 90 20.50 16.44 0.64
C ALA A 90 19.96 15.20 -0.07
N ARG A 91 20.63 14.75 -1.14
CA ARG A 91 20.29 13.49 -1.85
C ARG A 91 20.38 12.28 -0.94
N PHE A 92 21.43 12.19 -0.13
CA PHE A 92 21.55 11.13 0.89
C PHE A 92 20.38 11.17 1.87
N CYS A 93 20.02 12.35 2.38
CA CYS A 93 18.87 12.49 3.27
C CYS A 93 17.56 12.06 2.60
N GLN A 94 17.38 12.39 1.32
CA GLN A 94 16.20 11.98 0.55
C GLN A 94 16.14 10.45 0.40
N SER A 95 17.25 9.78 0.09
CA SER A 95 17.26 8.32 -0.10
C SER A 95 17.03 7.53 1.19
N GLU A 96 17.44 8.07 2.34
CA GLU A 96 17.22 7.46 3.65
C GLU A 96 15.90 7.91 4.32
N GLY A 97 15.06 8.71 3.64
CA GLY A 97 13.78 9.17 4.18
C GLY A 97 13.87 10.25 5.27
N LEU A 98 15.01 10.93 5.40
CA LEU A 98 15.22 12.05 6.31
C LEU A 98 14.66 13.35 5.71
N TRP A 99 13.35 13.41 5.50
CA TRP A 99 12.68 14.41 4.67
C TRP A 99 12.95 15.87 5.06
N ASP A 100 12.94 16.19 6.37
CA ASP A 100 13.19 17.56 6.83
C ASP A 100 14.65 17.98 6.62
N ALA A 101 15.59 17.05 6.85
CA ALA A 101 17.00 17.28 6.61
C ALA A 101 17.27 17.49 5.11
N ALA A 102 16.69 16.62 4.26
CA ALA A 102 16.80 16.74 2.81
C ALA A 102 16.31 18.11 2.31
N ARG A 103 15.12 18.55 2.72
CA ARG A 103 14.56 19.86 2.34
C ARG A 103 15.46 21.02 2.77
N ARG A 104 16.00 20.96 3.99
CA ARG A 104 16.89 21.99 4.52
C ARG A 104 18.18 22.07 3.70
N GLU A 105 18.86 20.95 3.49
CA GLU A 105 20.13 20.94 2.74
C GLU A 105 19.93 21.29 1.26
N TYR A 106 18.81 20.89 0.65
CA TYR A 106 18.49 21.29 -0.73
C TYR A 106 18.32 22.80 -0.87
N ARG A 107 17.53 23.42 -0.01
CA ARG A 107 17.34 24.89 -0.01
C ARG A 107 18.66 25.62 0.21
N GLU A 108 19.48 25.13 1.13
CA GLU A 108 20.79 25.72 1.39
C GLU A 108 21.74 25.55 0.20
N SER A 109 21.72 24.39 -0.48
CA SER A 109 22.52 24.18 -1.69
C SER A 109 22.16 25.15 -2.82
N ALA A 110 20.88 25.41 -3.07
CA ALA A 110 20.42 26.39 -4.06
C ALA A 110 20.73 27.84 -3.63
N ARG A 111 20.78 28.12 -2.33
CA ARG A 111 21.16 29.44 -1.80
C ARG A 111 22.64 29.72 -2.02
N LEU A 112 23.49 28.72 -1.81
CA LEU A 112 24.95 28.83 -1.97
C LEU A 112 25.36 28.81 -3.44
N ASP A 113 24.71 27.99 -4.26
CA ASP A 113 24.93 27.91 -5.70
C ASP A 113 23.59 28.04 -6.45
N PRO A 114 23.24 29.26 -6.92
CA PRO A 114 22.01 29.49 -7.65
C PRO A 114 21.84 28.68 -8.93
N SER A 115 22.93 28.15 -9.51
CA SER A 115 22.85 27.30 -10.70
C SER A 115 22.17 25.95 -10.43
N LEU A 116 22.16 25.51 -9.17
CA LEU A 116 21.49 24.29 -8.73
C LEU A 116 19.98 24.45 -8.54
N ALA A 117 19.45 25.69 -8.55
CA ALA A 117 18.06 25.97 -8.20
C ALA A 117 17.02 25.16 -9.01
N PRO A 118 17.13 25.01 -10.35
CA PRO A 118 16.17 24.21 -11.12
C PRO A 118 16.18 22.73 -10.73
N ALA A 119 17.35 22.15 -10.47
CA ALA A 119 17.48 20.77 -10.02
C ALA A 119 16.93 20.59 -8.60
N VAL A 120 17.19 21.56 -7.73
CA VAL A 120 16.67 21.58 -6.35
C VAL A 120 15.15 21.68 -6.31
N GLU A 121 14.54 22.50 -7.17
CA GLU A 121 13.08 22.63 -7.26
C GLU A 121 12.40 21.29 -7.57
N LEU A 122 12.92 20.56 -8.56
CA LEU A 122 12.44 19.21 -8.89
C LEU A 122 12.55 18.26 -7.70
N ARG A 123 13.69 18.25 -7.00
CA ARG A 123 13.89 17.39 -5.82
C ARG A 123 12.99 17.76 -4.64
N LEU A 124 12.73 19.05 -4.43
CA LEU A 124 11.80 19.50 -3.39
C LEU A 124 10.35 19.08 -3.70
N ALA A 125 9.94 19.07 -4.97
CA ALA A 125 8.64 18.55 -5.39
C ALA A 125 8.53 17.03 -5.15
N GLU A 126 9.57 16.26 -5.51
CA GLU A 126 9.63 14.82 -5.22
C GLU A 126 9.54 14.52 -3.72
N ILE A 127 10.29 15.26 -2.89
CA ILE A 127 10.22 15.11 -1.42
C ILE A 127 8.82 15.48 -0.91
N ALA A 128 8.22 16.55 -1.42
CA ALA A 128 6.88 16.96 -1.01
C ALA A 128 5.85 15.85 -1.27
N PHE A 129 5.94 15.20 -2.44
CA PHE A 129 5.09 14.08 -2.78
C PHE A 129 5.33 12.85 -1.88
N ALA A 130 6.58 12.38 -1.79
CA ALA A 130 6.91 11.18 -1.02
C ALA A 130 6.65 11.33 0.48
N HIS A 131 7.02 12.46 1.08
CA HIS A 131 6.79 12.72 2.49
C HIS A 131 5.30 12.96 2.79
N GLY A 132 4.60 13.68 1.91
CA GLY A 132 3.15 13.85 1.99
C GLY A 132 2.41 12.52 1.99
N GLN A 133 2.78 11.61 1.08
CA GLN A 133 2.23 10.24 1.07
C GLN A 133 2.53 9.49 2.37
N SER A 134 3.79 9.50 2.85
CA SER A 134 4.15 8.81 4.10
C SER A 134 3.38 9.33 5.31
N LEU A 135 3.22 10.65 5.46
CA LEU A 135 2.44 11.25 6.55
C LEU A 135 0.96 10.85 6.49
N PHE A 136 0.39 10.76 5.29
CA PHE A 136 -0.98 10.32 5.11
C PHE A 136 -1.15 8.86 5.56
N GLU A 137 -0.30 7.96 5.08
CA GLU A 137 -0.31 6.54 5.42
C GLU A 137 -0.14 6.32 6.93
N GLN A 138 0.83 7.01 7.55
CA GLN A 138 1.03 6.99 9.00
C GLN A 138 -0.22 7.47 9.76
N GLY A 139 -0.84 8.55 9.29
CA GLY A 139 -2.05 9.11 9.87
C GLY A 139 -3.24 8.16 9.82
N ILE A 140 -3.49 7.54 8.66
CA ILE A 140 -4.56 6.55 8.48
C ILE A 140 -4.30 5.30 9.33
N ALA A 141 -3.06 4.80 9.35
CA ALA A 141 -2.69 3.62 10.13
C ALA A 141 -2.82 3.87 11.64
N ALA A 142 -2.43 5.06 12.14
CA ALA A 142 -2.62 5.43 13.54
C ALA A 142 -4.10 5.53 13.91
N HIS A 143 -4.92 6.12 13.03
CA HIS A 143 -6.37 6.22 13.24
C HIS A 143 -7.01 4.83 13.34
N ALA A 144 -6.63 3.91 12.46
CA ALA A 144 -7.13 2.54 12.46
C ALA A 144 -6.76 1.76 13.74
N ARG A 145 -5.65 2.10 14.39
CA ARG A 145 -5.25 1.54 15.69
C ARG A 145 -5.92 2.21 16.90
N GLY A 146 -6.78 3.21 16.69
CA GLY A 146 -7.38 4.00 17.77
C GLY A 146 -6.45 5.06 18.37
N ASP A 147 -5.22 5.22 17.86
CA ASP A 147 -4.30 6.28 18.27
C ASP A 147 -4.65 7.57 17.51
N HIS A 148 -5.75 8.19 17.93
CA HIS A 148 -6.29 9.39 17.30
C HIS A 148 -5.38 10.61 17.46
N GLU A 149 -4.53 10.62 18.49
CA GLU A 149 -3.56 11.70 18.73
C GLU A 149 -2.43 11.63 17.71
N ALA A 150 -1.79 10.48 17.54
CA ALA A 150 -0.76 10.29 16.52
C ALA A 150 -1.33 10.50 15.11
N ALA A 151 -2.55 10.03 14.86
CA ALA A 151 -3.24 10.26 13.59
C ALA A 151 -3.41 11.76 13.30
N ALA A 152 -3.94 12.51 14.28
CA ALA A 152 -4.15 13.94 14.13
C ALA A 152 -2.83 14.70 13.92
N ARG A 153 -1.75 14.33 14.63
CA ARG A 153 -0.42 14.94 14.45
C ARG A 153 0.12 14.73 13.04
N ALA A 154 0.11 13.49 12.54
CA ALA A 154 0.65 13.18 11.21
C ALA A 154 -0.15 13.86 10.08
N LEU A 155 -1.48 13.80 10.15
CA LEU A 155 -2.37 14.40 9.14
C LEU A 155 -2.32 15.93 9.16
N ALA A 156 -2.25 16.55 10.35
CA ALA A 156 -2.07 18.00 10.47
C ALA A 156 -0.74 18.44 9.83
N ARG A 157 0.36 17.72 10.13
CA ARG A 157 1.67 18.00 9.55
C ARG A 157 1.66 17.95 8.03
N LEU A 158 0.94 17.00 7.41
CA LEU A 158 0.78 16.93 5.96
C LEU A 158 0.10 18.20 5.43
N VAL A 159 -1.06 18.55 5.98
CA VAL A 159 -1.88 19.68 5.52
C VAL A 159 -1.14 21.01 5.69
N GLU A 160 -0.41 21.17 6.80
CA GLU A 160 0.36 22.38 7.11
C GLU A 160 1.62 22.50 6.25
N THR A 161 2.32 21.39 6.00
CA THR A 161 3.61 21.42 5.27
C THR A 161 3.41 21.41 3.75
N TYR A 162 2.34 20.77 3.26
CA TYR A 162 2.08 20.52 1.84
C TYR A 162 0.61 20.79 1.48
N PRO A 163 0.15 22.06 1.53
CA PRO A 163 -1.25 22.40 1.26
C PRO A 163 -1.71 22.04 -0.16
N ASP A 164 -0.79 22.08 -1.14
CA ASP A 164 -1.07 21.76 -2.54
C ASP A 164 -0.91 20.26 -2.88
N HIS A 165 -0.65 19.41 -1.89
CA HIS A 165 -0.48 17.98 -2.11
C HIS A 165 -1.81 17.33 -2.53
N PRO A 166 -1.83 16.35 -3.47
CA PRO A 166 -3.06 15.66 -3.88
C PRO A 166 -3.84 15.00 -2.73
N LEU A 167 -3.14 14.62 -1.66
CA LEU A 167 -3.73 14.03 -0.44
C LEU A 167 -4.11 15.04 0.64
N ALA A 168 -3.89 16.36 0.45
CA ALA A 168 -4.19 17.35 1.48
C ALA A 168 -5.69 17.41 1.84
N ALA A 169 -6.58 17.42 0.85
CA ALA A 169 -8.03 17.41 1.09
C ALA A 169 -8.52 16.11 1.77
N PRO A 170 -8.15 14.90 1.30
CA PRO A 170 -8.40 13.66 2.04
C PRO A 170 -7.86 13.68 3.47
N ALA A 171 -6.65 14.22 3.68
CA ALA A 171 -6.02 14.33 4.99
C ALA A 171 -6.81 15.25 5.93
N GLN A 172 -7.34 16.37 5.45
CA GLN A 172 -8.22 17.25 6.23
C GLN A 172 -9.48 16.53 6.70
N GLY A 173 -10.11 15.73 5.83
CA GLY A 173 -11.27 14.91 6.20
C GLY A 173 -10.94 13.88 7.30
N ALA A 174 -9.80 13.19 7.17
CA ALA A 174 -9.32 12.23 8.17
C ALA A 174 -8.90 12.89 9.49
N LEU A 175 -8.29 14.08 9.42
CA LEU A 175 -7.92 14.89 10.58
C LEU A 175 -9.16 15.30 11.38
N ALA A 176 -10.21 15.77 10.71
CA ALA A 176 -11.46 16.14 11.35
C ALA A 176 -12.16 14.96 12.03
N ARG A 177 -12.05 13.74 11.50
CA ARG A 177 -12.53 12.52 12.16
C ARG A 177 -11.71 12.19 13.41
N SER A 178 -10.38 12.22 13.29
CA SER A 178 -9.48 11.93 14.42
C SER A 178 -9.66 12.92 15.57
N ARG A 179 -9.81 14.22 15.27
CA ARG A 179 -10.08 15.25 16.30
C ARG A 179 -11.44 15.07 16.98
N ARG A 180 -12.48 14.67 16.24
CA ARG A 180 -13.79 14.35 16.83
C ARG A 180 -13.69 13.16 17.78
N ALA A 181 -12.96 12.11 17.40
CA ALA A 181 -12.74 10.95 18.26
C ALA A 181 -11.99 11.31 19.56
N LEU A 182 -10.95 12.16 19.48
CA LEU A 182 -10.27 12.71 20.68
C LEU A 182 -11.25 13.47 21.57
N SER A 183 -12.02 14.41 21.01
CA SER A 183 -12.98 15.19 21.79
C SER A 183 -14.07 14.34 22.44
N ALA A 184 -14.47 13.24 21.80
CA ALA A 184 -15.43 12.30 22.35
C ALA A 184 -14.84 11.46 23.49
N ALA A 185 -13.55 11.12 23.42
CA ALA A 185 -12.83 10.42 24.49
C ALA A 185 -12.63 11.31 25.72
N ASP A 186 -12.40 12.61 25.51
CA ASP A 186 -12.19 13.60 26.57
C ASP A 186 -13.50 14.16 27.17
N ALA A 187 -14.63 13.98 26.49
CA ALA A 187 -15.90 14.49 26.98
C ALA A 187 -16.23 13.84 28.35
N PRO A 188 -16.51 14.64 29.40
CA PRO A 188 -16.90 14.08 30.69
C PRO A 188 -18.10 13.16 30.49
N ARG A 189 -18.03 11.93 31.01
CA ARG A 189 -19.06 10.87 30.92
C ARG A 189 -20.37 11.23 31.65
N SER A 190 -20.77 12.49 31.68
CA SER A 190 -21.89 13.03 32.45
C SER A 190 -23.22 13.09 31.67
N ALA A 191 -23.30 12.52 30.47
CA ALA A 191 -24.59 12.23 29.83
C ALA A 191 -25.07 10.83 30.26
N PRO A 192 -26.34 10.65 30.68
CA PRO A 192 -26.84 9.35 31.12
C PRO A 192 -26.74 8.34 29.97
N GLU A 193 -25.87 7.34 30.13
CA GLU A 193 -25.59 6.25 29.18
C GLU A 193 -26.84 5.41 28.82
N ALA A 194 -27.95 5.59 29.53
CA ALA A 194 -29.12 4.73 29.44
C ALA A 194 -29.86 4.76 28.09
N ASP A 195 -29.71 5.82 27.26
CA ASP A 195 -30.53 5.99 26.04
C ASP A 195 -29.73 5.94 24.72
N ARG A 196 -28.39 5.98 24.77
CA ARG A 196 -27.52 5.85 23.57
C ARG A 196 -27.10 4.41 23.26
N GLY A 197 -27.19 3.51 24.24
CA GLY A 197 -26.80 2.11 24.12
C GLY A 197 -27.32 1.40 22.86
N PRO A 198 -28.63 1.44 22.54
CA PRO A 198 -29.16 0.66 21.42
C PRO A 198 -28.78 1.22 20.04
N ALA A 199 -28.61 2.54 19.89
CA ALA A 199 -28.23 3.13 18.61
C ALA A 199 -26.74 2.88 18.30
N VAL A 200 -25.87 3.06 19.30
CA VAL A 200 -24.43 2.79 19.14
C VAL A 200 -24.19 1.30 18.91
N ALA A 201 -24.85 0.41 19.66
CA ALA A 201 -24.74 -1.03 19.47
C ALA A 201 -25.16 -1.46 18.05
N ARG A 202 -26.24 -0.89 17.50
CA ARG A 202 -26.68 -1.17 16.12
C ARG A 202 -25.67 -0.71 15.08
N GLU A 203 -25.04 0.45 15.27
CA GLU A 203 -24.01 0.92 14.32
C GLU A 203 -22.74 0.08 14.42
N THR A 204 -22.28 -0.26 15.63
CA THR A 204 -21.13 -1.15 15.83
C THR A 204 -21.38 -2.56 15.27
N GLU A 205 -22.58 -3.12 15.45
CA GLU A 205 -22.97 -4.41 14.88
C GLU A 205 -22.95 -4.37 13.35
N ARG A 206 -23.44 -3.26 12.77
CA ARG A 206 -23.45 -3.04 11.33
C ARG A 206 -22.04 -2.89 10.77
N GLU A 207 -21.19 -2.09 11.38
CA GLU A 207 -19.77 -1.95 11.00
C GLU A 207 -19.07 -3.31 11.06
N SER A 208 -19.29 -4.07 12.14
CA SER A 208 -18.75 -5.43 12.29
C SER A 208 -19.27 -6.38 11.20
N ARG A 209 -20.53 -6.25 10.79
CA ARG A 209 -21.11 -7.03 9.67
C ARG A 209 -20.44 -6.66 8.34
N ILE A 210 -20.22 -5.38 8.06
CA ILE A 210 -19.54 -4.92 6.85
C ILE A 210 -18.12 -5.48 6.80
N LEU A 211 -17.36 -5.41 7.90
CA LEU A 211 -16.01 -5.96 7.98
C LEU A 211 -15.97 -7.46 7.67
N ARG A 212 -16.87 -8.25 8.28
CA ARG A 212 -16.97 -9.70 7.98
C ARG A 212 -17.30 -9.99 6.52
N LEU A 213 -18.12 -9.16 5.87
CA LEU A 213 -18.43 -9.31 4.44
C LEU A 213 -17.21 -9.01 3.57
N ILE A 214 -16.41 -8.01 3.93
CA ILE A 214 -15.15 -7.68 3.22
C ILE A 214 -14.14 -8.80 3.37
N GLU A 215 -13.89 -9.28 4.59
CA GLU A 215 -12.97 -10.38 4.86
C GLU A 215 -13.36 -11.63 4.05
N ARG A 216 -14.66 -11.97 4.06
CA ARG A 216 -15.19 -13.08 3.27
C ARG A 216 -14.98 -12.86 1.76
N ALA A 217 -15.15 -11.64 1.26
CA ALA A 217 -14.92 -11.34 -0.15
C ALA A 217 -13.44 -11.49 -0.53
N GLU A 218 -12.53 -11.01 0.32
CA GLU A 218 -11.08 -11.09 0.11
C GLU A 218 -10.59 -12.55 0.13
N GLU A 219 -11.10 -13.36 1.06
CA GLU A 219 -10.87 -14.82 1.09
C GLU A 219 -11.28 -15.46 -0.25
N LYS A 220 -12.49 -15.14 -0.73
CA LYS A 220 -13.01 -15.71 -1.98
C LYS A 220 -12.28 -15.21 -3.23
N ILE A 221 -11.80 -13.97 -3.25
CA ILE A 221 -10.93 -13.46 -4.33
C ILE A 221 -9.60 -14.24 -4.35
N SER A 222 -9.01 -14.47 -3.18
CA SER A 222 -7.76 -15.23 -3.04
C SER A 222 -7.92 -16.68 -3.51
N GLU A 223 -8.99 -17.37 -3.06
CA GLU A 223 -9.35 -18.70 -3.52
C GLU A 223 -9.57 -18.73 -5.05
N GLY A 224 -10.29 -17.75 -5.59
CA GLY A 224 -10.56 -17.64 -7.02
C GLY A 224 -9.28 -17.50 -7.85
N ARG A 225 -8.35 -16.64 -7.42
CA ARG A 225 -7.04 -16.45 -8.06
C ARG A 225 -6.19 -17.72 -8.03
N SER A 226 -6.13 -18.40 -6.89
CA SER A 226 -5.40 -19.66 -6.76
C SER A 226 -5.97 -20.74 -7.71
N ALA A 227 -7.30 -20.92 -7.71
CA ALA A 227 -7.96 -21.87 -8.62
C ALA A 227 -7.78 -21.49 -10.11
N ARG A 228 -7.67 -20.19 -10.42
CA ARG A 228 -7.41 -19.71 -11.79
C ARG A 228 -6.03 -20.13 -12.27
N THR A 229 -5.00 -19.95 -11.44
CA THR A 229 -3.64 -20.40 -11.78
C THR A 229 -3.59 -21.91 -12.00
N GLU A 230 -4.30 -22.71 -11.20
CA GLU A 230 -4.44 -24.14 -11.42
C GLU A 230 -5.13 -24.46 -12.76
N ALA A 231 -6.19 -23.73 -13.10
CA ALA A 231 -6.94 -23.91 -14.34
C ALA A 231 -6.09 -23.60 -15.58
N GLU A 232 -5.35 -22.49 -15.56
CA GLU A 232 -4.43 -22.09 -16.63
C GLU A 232 -3.27 -23.09 -16.78
N ALA A 233 -2.74 -23.59 -15.67
CA ALA A 233 -1.71 -24.62 -15.68
C ALA A 233 -2.22 -25.97 -16.23
N ALA A 234 -3.47 -26.35 -15.94
CA ALA A 234 -4.09 -27.55 -16.51
C ALA A 234 -4.39 -27.36 -18.01
N ALA A 235 -4.88 -26.18 -18.41
CA ALA A 235 -5.19 -25.85 -19.79
C ALA A 235 -3.93 -25.89 -20.69
N SER A 236 -2.81 -25.32 -20.22
CA SER A 236 -1.54 -25.35 -20.97
C SER A 236 -0.97 -26.76 -21.18
N LYS A 237 -1.36 -27.72 -20.33
CA LYS A 237 -1.03 -29.15 -20.47
C LYS A 237 -2.04 -29.94 -21.31
N GLY A 238 -3.04 -29.28 -21.89
CA GLY A 238 -4.12 -29.92 -22.64
C GLY A 238 -5.10 -30.73 -21.78
N GLN A 239 -5.08 -30.54 -20.45
CA GLN A 239 -5.94 -31.28 -19.51
C GLN A 239 -7.32 -30.60 -19.39
N VAL A 240 -8.10 -30.63 -20.47
CA VAL A 240 -9.36 -29.86 -20.61
C VAL A 240 -10.34 -30.09 -19.45
N THR A 241 -10.57 -31.33 -19.03
CA THR A 241 -11.51 -31.64 -17.93
C THR A 241 -11.04 -31.10 -16.58
N LEU A 242 -9.72 -31.14 -16.31
CA LEU A 242 -9.16 -30.60 -15.08
C LEU A 242 -9.24 -29.07 -15.08
N ALA A 243 -8.91 -28.45 -16.22
CA ALA A 243 -9.00 -27.01 -16.41
C ALA A 243 -10.45 -26.51 -16.21
N ASP A 244 -11.45 -27.15 -16.80
CA ASP A 244 -12.85 -26.73 -16.66
C ASP A 244 -13.33 -26.82 -15.20
N ARG A 245 -13.00 -27.90 -14.48
CA ARG A 245 -13.32 -28.02 -13.04
C ARG A 245 -12.63 -26.96 -12.18
N ALA A 246 -11.39 -26.61 -12.50
CA ALA A 246 -10.68 -25.55 -11.80
C ALA A 246 -11.32 -24.17 -12.09
N PHE A 247 -11.66 -23.88 -13.34
CA PHE A 247 -12.41 -22.68 -13.71
C PHE A 247 -13.80 -22.60 -13.07
N GLU A 248 -14.49 -23.73 -12.83
CA GLU A 248 -15.76 -23.74 -12.08
C GLU A 248 -15.58 -23.31 -10.63
N ARG A 249 -14.50 -23.74 -9.97
CA ARG A 249 -14.17 -23.28 -8.62
C ARG A 249 -13.85 -21.78 -8.62
N THR A 250 -13.08 -21.32 -9.62
CA THR A 250 -12.79 -19.89 -9.81
C THR A 250 -14.06 -19.05 -9.99
N ASP A 251 -14.96 -19.45 -10.89
CA ASP A 251 -16.25 -18.77 -11.13
C ASP A 251 -17.10 -18.71 -9.86
N SER A 252 -17.24 -19.82 -9.15
CA SER A 252 -18.00 -19.88 -7.90
C SER A 252 -17.44 -18.93 -6.83
N ALA A 253 -16.11 -18.90 -6.67
CA ALA A 253 -15.44 -18.05 -5.69
C ALA A 253 -15.63 -16.56 -6.01
N PHE A 254 -15.38 -16.14 -7.26
CA PHE A 254 -15.57 -14.74 -7.64
C PHE A 254 -17.04 -14.29 -7.56
N ARG A 255 -18.02 -15.13 -7.90
CA ARG A 255 -19.44 -14.80 -7.71
C ARG A 255 -19.79 -14.60 -6.24
N GLN A 256 -19.26 -15.42 -5.35
CA GLN A 256 -19.43 -15.25 -3.90
C GLN A 256 -18.78 -13.96 -3.40
N ALA A 257 -17.60 -13.60 -3.92
CA ALA A 257 -16.94 -12.34 -3.59
C ALA A 257 -17.75 -11.12 -4.04
N VAL A 258 -18.24 -11.12 -5.28
CA VAL A 258 -19.10 -10.04 -5.82
C VAL A 258 -20.36 -9.89 -4.96
N ALA A 259 -21.04 -10.98 -4.63
CA ALA A 259 -22.24 -10.95 -3.78
C ALA A 259 -21.96 -10.37 -2.38
N ALA A 260 -20.86 -10.76 -1.75
CA ALA A 260 -20.48 -10.25 -0.43
C ALA A 260 -20.13 -8.74 -0.47
N LEU A 261 -19.45 -8.27 -1.52
CA LEU A 261 -19.12 -6.85 -1.71
C LEU A 261 -20.36 -6.01 -2.01
N GLU A 262 -21.29 -6.52 -2.81
CA GLU A 262 -22.58 -5.85 -3.07
C GLU A 262 -23.43 -5.74 -1.79
N GLU A 263 -23.44 -6.79 -0.96
CA GLU A 263 -24.09 -6.75 0.35
C GLU A 263 -23.43 -5.70 1.27
N ALA A 264 -22.10 -5.65 1.31
CA ALA A 264 -21.35 -4.65 2.08
C ALA A 264 -21.64 -3.21 1.59
N LEU A 265 -21.71 -3.02 0.27
CA LEU A 265 -22.07 -1.75 -0.37
C LEU A 265 -23.50 -1.31 0.01
N GLY A 266 -24.47 -2.21 -0.07
CA GLY A 266 -25.85 -1.95 0.35
C GLY A 266 -25.97 -1.67 1.85
N ALA A 267 -25.13 -2.33 2.65
CA ALA A 267 -25.07 -2.13 4.08
C ALA A 267 -24.32 -0.86 4.49
N SER A 268 -23.58 -0.15 3.64
CA SER A 268 -22.82 1.05 4.03
C SER A 268 -23.62 2.36 3.86
N ARG A 269 -23.57 3.23 4.88
CA ARG A 269 -24.15 4.59 4.89
C ARG A 269 -23.12 5.65 4.52
N ASP A 270 -21.82 5.36 4.66
CA ASP A 270 -20.75 6.33 4.41
C ASP A 270 -20.48 6.39 2.90
N LEU A 271 -20.70 7.57 2.30
CA LEU A 271 -20.46 7.81 0.88
C LEU A 271 -19.00 7.52 0.47
N ALA A 272 -18.03 7.78 1.35
CA ALA A 272 -16.63 7.51 1.06
C ALA A 272 -16.36 6.00 0.96
N GLN A 273 -16.91 5.22 1.90
CA GLN A 273 -16.80 3.75 1.87
C GLN A 273 -17.53 3.14 0.67
N ARG A 274 -18.70 3.71 0.29
CA ARG A 274 -19.45 3.23 -0.88
C ARG A 274 -18.63 3.32 -2.16
N GLY A 275 -17.94 4.45 -2.39
CA GLY A 275 -17.08 4.60 -3.57
C GLY A 275 -15.93 3.57 -3.62
N GLU A 276 -15.37 3.20 -2.47
CA GLU A 276 -14.37 2.14 -2.38
C GLU A 276 -14.97 0.75 -2.65
N PHE A 277 -16.15 0.45 -2.11
CA PHE A 277 -16.83 -0.81 -2.40
C PHE A 277 -17.25 -0.94 -3.86
N GLU A 278 -17.72 0.14 -4.50
CA GLU A 278 -18.03 0.16 -5.94
C GLU A 278 -16.82 -0.21 -6.79
N LYS A 279 -15.64 0.36 -6.48
CA LYS A 279 -14.38 -0.02 -7.15
C LYS A 279 -14.04 -1.49 -6.95
N ARG A 280 -14.16 -2.00 -5.73
CA ARG A 280 -13.89 -3.42 -5.42
C ARG A 280 -14.87 -4.36 -6.13
N VAL A 281 -16.16 -4.01 -6.20
CA VAL A 281 -17.17 -4.76 -6.97
C VAL A 281 -16.82 -4.76 -8.45
N SER A 282 -16.44 -3.61 -9.02
CA SER A 282 -16.02 -3.51 -10.43
C SER A 282 -14.83 -4.42 -10.70
N ALA A 283 -13.77 -4.33 -9.90
CA ALA A 283 -12.58 -5.15 -10.06
C ALA A 283 -12.88 -6.67 -9.95
N ALA A 284 -13.73 -7.07 -8.99
CA ALA A 284 -14.13 -8.48 -8.86
C ALA A 284 -14.98 -8.97 -10.06
N ARG A 285 -15.81 -8.10 -10.65
CA ARG A 285 -16.59 -8.40 -11.86
C ARG A 285 -15.69 -8.51 -13.10
N GLU A 286 -14.67 -7.66 -13.23
CA GLU A 286 -13.67 -7.73 -14.30
C GLU A 286 -12.90 -9.07 -14.25
N GLU A 287 -12.47 -9.49 -13.06
CA GLU A 287 -11.83 -10.80 -12.86
C GLU A 287 -12.76 -11.96 -13.25
N LEU A 288 -14.03 -11.89 -12.84
CA LEU A 288 -15.05 -12.87 -13.21
C LEU A 288 -15.30 -12.90 -14.73
N ALA A 289 -15.32 -11.74 -15.39
CA ALA A 289 -15.45 -11.63 -16.84
C ALA A 289 -14.27 -12.32 -17.56
N GLY A 290 -13.04 -12.11 -17.07
CA GLY A 290 -11.84 -12.77 -17.57
C GLY A 290 -11.90 -14.29 -17.45
N VAL A 291 -12.49 -14.82 -16.37
CA VAL A 291 -12.68 -16.26 -16.15
C VAL A 291 -13.71 -16.84 -17.13
N GLU A 292 -14.84 -16.16 -17.33
CA GLU A 292 -15.85 -16.57 -18.32
C GLU A 292 -15.26 -16.56 -19.74
N LEU A 293 -14.41 -15.58 -20.05
CA LEU A 293 -13.72 -15.50 -21.33
C LEU A 293 -12.71 -16.65 -21.52
N ALA A 294 -11.94 -17.00 -20.49
CA ALA A 294 -11.02 -18.13 -20.53
C ALA A 294 -11.76 -19.46 -20.75
N ARG A 295 -12.89 -19.66 -20.07
CA ARG A 295 -13.76 -20.83 -20.29
C ARG A 295 -14.36 -20.87 -21.69
N ALA A 296 -14.73 -19.70 -22.23
CA ALA A 296 -15.21 -19.61 -23.60
C ALA A 296 -14.16 -20.07 -24.62
N ARG A 297 -12.91 -19.63 -24.45
CA ARG A 297 -11.76 -20.06 -25.28
C ARG A 297 -11.53 -21.57 -25.17
N LEU A 298 -11.54 -22.11 -23.95
CA LEU A 298 -11.39 -23.55 -23.73
C LEU A 298 -12.49 -24.36 -24.44
N ALA A 299 -13.74 -23.90 -24.35
CA ALA A 299 -14.87 -24.53 -25.02
C ALA A 299 -14.81 -24.42 -26.55
N ALA A 300 -14.36 -23.28 -27.08
CA ALA A 300 -14.14 -23.09 -28.52
C ALA A 300 -13.04 -24.04 -29.04
N ALA A 301 -11.92 -24.14 -28.32
CA ALA A 301 -10.82 -25.05 -28.65
C ALA A 301 -11.24 -26.52 -28.65
N SER A 302 -12.22 -26.92 -27.84
CA SER A 302 -12.78 -28.27 -27.85
C SER A 302 -13.91 -28.47 -28.87
N GLY A 303 -14.17 -27.50 -29.75
CA GLY A 303 -15.27 -27.54 -30.73
C GLY A 303 -16.68 -27.40 -30.12
N ASN A 304 -16.79 -27.04 -28.84
CA ASN A 304 -18.06 -26.85 -28.15
C ASN A 304 -18.56 -25.41 -28.29
N TRP A 305 -18.89 -25.03 -29.52
CA TRP A 305 -19.27 -23.66 -29.89
C TRP A 305 -20.50 -23.13 -29.16
N LYS A 306 -21.48 -23.99 -28.84
CA LYS A 306 -22.65 -23.61 -28.05
C LYS A 306 -22.28 -23.20 -26.62
N SER A 307 -21.35 -23.93 -25.99
CA SER A 307 -20.87 -23.57 -24.66
C SER A 307 -20.04 -22.29 -24.72
N ALA A 308 -19.12 -22.18 -25.69
CA ALA A 308 -18.32 -20.98 -25.92
C ALA A 308 -19.23 -19.74 -26.07
N TYR A 309 -20.29 -19.82 -26.88
CA TYR A 309 -21.21 -18.72 -27.10
C TYR A 309 -21.89 -18.24 -25.81
N ARG A 310 -22.38 -19.17 -24.97
CA ARG A 310 -22.99 -18.82 -23.67
C ARG A 310 -22.00 -18.12 -22.74
N ARG A 311 -20.75 -18.60 -22.72
CA ARG A 311 -19.68 -18.07 -21.86
C ARG A 311 -19.24 -16.68 -22.29
N VAL A 312 -19.06 -16.45 -23.60
CA VAL A 312 -18.77 -15.09 -24.13
C VAL A 312 -19.87 -14.10 -23.77
N ARG A 313 -21.14 -14.48 -23.91
CA ARG A 313 -22.25 -13.62 -23.50
C ARG A 313 -22.26 -13.32 -22.01
N SER A 314 -21.87 -14.29 -21.18
CA SER A 314 -21.71 -14.07 -19.73
C SER A 314 -20.58 -13.07 -19.45
N ALA A 315 -19.44 -13.20 -20.13
CA ALA A 315 -18.31 -12.27 -20.01
C ALA A 315 -18.73 -10.83 -20.39
N LEU A 316 -19.40 -10.65 -21.53
CA LEU A 316 -19.89 -9.34 -21.99
C LEU A 316 -21.01 -8.75 -21.12
N ALA A 317 -21.77 -9.59 -20.41
CA ALA A 317 -22.76 -9.11 -19.44
C ALA A 317 -22.10 -8.54 -18.18
N LEU A 318 -20.90 -9.01 -17.83
CA LEU A 318 -20.12 -8.54 -16.69
C LEU A 318 -19.27 -7.32 -17.06
N ASP A 319 -18.68 -7.33 -18.27
CA ASP A 319 -17.87 -6.25 -18.82
C ASP A 319 -18.26 -5.99 -20.29
N PRO A 320 -19.26 -5.10 -20.54
CA PRO A 320 -19.72 -4.79 -21.89
C PRO A 320 -18.68 -4.10 -22.78
N GLY A 321 -17.62 -3.53 -22.19
CA GLY A 321 -16.57 -2.81 -22.90
C GLY A 321 -15.39 -3.69 -23.34
N ASN A 322 -15.44 -4.99 -23.05
CA ASN A 322 -14.31 -5.89 -23.24
C ASN A 322 -14.02 -6.19 -24.72
N PRO A 323 -12.91 -5.70 -25.31
CA PRO A 323 -12.62 -5.90 -26.72
C PRO A 323 -12.33 -7.38 -27.05
N GLU A 324 -11.66 -8.10 -26.15
CA GLU A 324 -11.33 -9.51 -26.36
C GLU A 324 -12.58 -10.41 -26.38
N ALA A 325 -13.56 -10.11 -25.53
CA ALA A 325 -14.81 -10.84 -25.49
C ALA A 325 -15.65 -10.56 -26.75
N GLU A 326 -15.64 -9.34 -27.26
CA GLU A 326 -16.28 -8.99 -28.54
C GLU A 326 -15.64 -9.70 -29.73
N ASP A 327 -14.31 -9.77 -29.77
CA ASP A 327 -13.60 -10.48 -30.85
C ASP A 327 -13.92 -11.99 -30.82
N LEU A 328 -13.86 -12.62 -29.63
CA LEU A 328 -14.23 -14.03 -29.47
C LEU A 328 -15.71 -14.27 -29.78
N ARG A 329 -16.59 -13.30 -29.51
CA ARG A 329 -18.01 -13.38 -29.89
C ARG A 329 -18.15 -13.53 -31.39
N ARG A 330 -17.48 -12.67 -32.17
CA ARG A 330 -17.54 -12.69 -33.64
C ARG A 330 -17.01 -14.00 -34.20
N GLU A 331 -15.92 -14.52 -33.63
CA GLU A 331 -15.36 -15.83 -34.00
C GLU A 331 -16.38 -16.96 -33.73
N VAL A 332 -16.91 -17.04 -32.51
CA VAL A 332 -17.86 -18.08 -32.11
C VAL A 332 -19.16 -18.00 -32.91
N GLU A 333 -19.67 -16.80 -33.21
CA GLU A 333 -20.87 -16.60 -34.03
C GLU A 333 -20.68 -17.09 -35.49
N GLY A 334 -19.44 -17.08 -35.99
CA GLY A 334 -19.09 -17.67 -37.30
C GLY A 334 -19.24 -19.19 -37.34
N HIS A 335 -19.03 -19.87 -36.21
CA HIS A 335 -19.16 -21.33 -36.09
C HIS A 335 -20.52 -21.79 -35.54
N TYR A 336 -21.12 -20.97 -34.68
CA TYR A 336 -22.39 -21.26 -34.02
C TYR A 336 -23.27 -20.02 -34.01
N ARG A 337 -24.22 -20.00 -34.94
CA ARG A 337 -25.29 -19.02 -34.95
C ARG A 337 -26.51 -19.63 -34.25
N PRO A 338 -26.91 -19.14 -33.06
CA PRO A 338 -28.17 -19.55 -32.48
C PRO A 338 -29.28 -19.16 -33.45
N ARG A 339 -30.10 -20.12 -33.87
CA ARG A 339 -31.29 -19.80 -34.68
C ARG A 339 -32.15 -18.81 -33.90
N SER A 340 -32.47 -17.70 -34.52
CA SER A 340 -33.41 -16.74 -33.94
C SER A 340 -34.78 -17.40 -33.79
N LEU A 341 -35.56 -16.98 -32.78
CA LEU A 341 -36.93 -17.44 -32.59
C LEU A 341 -37.77 -17.28 -33.86
N LYS A 342 -37.51 -16.22 -34.64
CA LYS A 342 -38.15 -15.94 -35.94
C LYS A 342 -37.79 -16.98 -37.01
N GLU A 343 -36.54 -17.42 -37.09
CA GLU A 343 -36.13 -18.51 -37.99
C GLU A 343 -36.75 -19.84 -37.57
N TRP A 344 -36.94 -20.06 -36.27
CA TRP A 344 -37.60 -21.26 -35.75
C TRP A 344 -39.11 -21.27 -36.07
N LEU A 345 -39.80 -20.14 -35.87
CA LEU A 345 -41.22 -19.98 -36.21
C LEU A 345 -41.47 -20.12 -37.72
N ASN A 346 -40.63 -19.49 -38.56
CA ASN A 346 -40.73 -19.63 -40.03
C ASN A 346 -40.46 -21.07 -40.54
N LEU A 347 -39.75 -21.88 -39.76
CA LEU A 347 -39.54 -23.31 -40.04
C LEU A 347 -40.79 -24.13 -39.69
N GLN A 348 -41.50 -23.76 -38.63
CA GLN A 348 -42.72 -24.44 -38.20
C GLN A 348 -43.88 -24.18 -39.18
N ASP A 349 -44.05 -22.93 -39.63
CA ASP A 349 -45.07 -22.57 -40.64
C ASP A 349 -44.85 -23.30 -41.99
N ARG A 350 -43.61 -23.67 -42.32
CA ARG A 350 -43.28 -24.45 -43.51
C ARG A 350 -43.52 -25.96 -43.37
N VAL A 351 -43.53 -26.49 -42.15
CA VAL A 351 -43.83 -27.91 -41.86
C VAL A 351 -45.34 -28.13 -41.73
N GLU A 352 -46.09 -27.12 -41.30
CA GLU A 352 -47.55 -27.21 -41.17
C GLU A 352 -48.32 -26.82 -42.46
N GLY A 353 -47.65 -26.14 -43.40
CA GLY A 353 -48.24 -25.65 -44.65
C GLY A 353 -47.97 -26.48 -45.92
N GLY A 354 -47.33 -27.65 -45.82
CA GLY A 354 -47.09 -28.59 -46.92
C GLY A 354 -47.44 -30.00 -46.50
#